data_AF-A0A353NYS6-F1
#
_entry.id   AF-A0A353NYS6-F1
#
_cell.length_a   1.000
_cell.length_b   1.000
_cell.length_c   1.000
_cell.angle_alpha   90.00
_cell.angle_beta   90.00
_cell.angle_gamma   90.00
#
_symmetry.space_group_name_H-M   'P 1'
#
loop_
_entity.id
_entity.type
_entity.pdbx_description
1 polymer ?
#
loop_
_entity_poly.entity_id
_entity_poly.type
_entity_poly.pdbx_seq_one_letter_code
_entity_poly.pdbx_strand_id
1 'polypeptide(L)' 'MSQAIEFRDRMEWNRVSSLMALLCNINSDPKKGKTFCPADFNPYFVKNRKRSNVIEVKDQESRKLFKEAFEGKF' A
#
# COMPACT_ATOMS: atom_id res chain seq x y z
N MET A 1 -26.33 1.62 -11.77
CA MET A 1 -25.99 3.03 -11.44
C MET A 1 -25.29 3.63 -12.65
N SER A 2 -25.52 4.91 -13.00
CA SER A 2 -24.94 5.50 -14.21
C SER A 2 -23.43 5.74 -14.05
N GLN A 3 -22.64 5.38 -15.07
CA GLN A 3 -21.17 5.53 -15.08
C GLN A 3 -20.69 6.97 -14.73
N ALA A 4 -21.46 8.00 -15.10
CA ALA A 4 -21.15 9.39 -14.77
C ALA A 4 -21.11 9.68 -13.26
N ILE A 5 -21.97 9.02 -12.48
CA ILE A 5 -22.02 9.18 -11.02
C ILE A 5 -20.74 8.59 -10.40
N GLU A 6 -20.34 7.40 -10.85
CA GLU A 6 -19.11 6.74 -10.35
C GLU A 6 -17.85 7.52 -10.72
N PHE A 7 -17.81 8.11 -11.91
CA PHE A 7 -16.68 8.94 -12.33
C PHE A 7 -16.57 10.21 -11.47
N ARG A 8 -17.69 10.89 -11.25
CA ARG A 8 -17.73 12.09 -10.39
C ARG A 8 -17.30 11.75 -8.97
N ASP A 9 -17.81 10.66 -8.40
CA ASP A 9 -17.44 10.22 -7.06
C ASP A 9 -15.94 9.94 -6.95
N ARG A 10 -15.35 9.22 -7.92
CA ARG A 10 -13.89 9.01 -7.98
C ARG A 10 -13.11 10.32 -8.08
N MET A 11 -13.56 11.29 -8.88
CA MET A 11 -12.90 12.60 -8.97
C MET A 11 -12.93 13.37 -7.65
N GLU A 12 -14.07 13.37 -6.96
CA GLU A 12 -14.19 14.02 -5.65
C GLU A 12 -13.28 13.37 -4.61
N TRP A 13 -13.25 12.04 -4.56
CA TRP A 13 -12.33 11.32 -3.66
C TRP A 13 -10.85 11.59 -3.98
N ASN A 14 -10.47 11.74 -5.25
CA ASN A 14 -9.11 12.14 -5.62
C ASN A 14 -8.73 13.51 -5.07
N ARG A 15 -9.65 14.49 -5.11
CA ARG A 15 -9.43 15.84 -4.56
C ARG A 15 -9.33 15.81 -3.05
N VAL A 16 -10.32 15.21 -2.38
CA VAL A 16 -10.41 15.17 -0.91
C VAL A 16 -9.21 14.45 -0.29
N SER A 17 -8.81 13.32 -0.85
CA SER A 17 -7.64 12.58 -0.34
C SER A 17 -6.31 13.33 -0.51
N SER A 18 -6.17 14.12 -1.57
CA SER A 18 -4.99 14.97 -1.77
C SER A 18 -4.92 16.06 -0.70
N LEU A 19 -6.05 16.69 -0.39
CA LEU A 19 -6.14 17.70 0.67
C LEU A 19 -5.88 17.09 2.06
N MET A 20 -6.44 15.91 2.35
CA MET A 20 -6.19 15.21 3.62
C MET A 20 -4.71 14.87 3.80
N ALA A 21 -4.05 14.34 2.76
CA ALA A 21 -2.62 14.04 2.82
C ALA A 21 -1.78 15.29 3.06
N LEU A 22 -2.09 16.40 2.37
CA LEU A 22 -1.42 17.68 2.57
C LEU A 22 -1.60 18.19 4.01
N LEU A 23 -2.83 18.21 4.53
CA LEU A 23 -3.14 18.67 5.88
C LEU A 23 -2.43 17.82 6.95
N CYS A 24 -2.48 16.50 6.82
CA CYS A 24 -1.79 15.59 7.74
C CYS A 24 -0.28 15.82 7.73
N ASN A 25 0.33 15.99 6.55
CA ASN A 25 1.77 16.21 6.45
C ASN A 25 2.21 17.57 7.01
N ILE A 26 1.42 18.63 6.80
CA ILE A 26 1.72 19.96 7.36
C ILE A 26 1.70 19.92 8.90
N ASN A 27 0.73 19.21 9.47
CA ASN A 27 0.56 19.15 10.93
C ASN A 27 1.43 18.07 11.61
N SER A 28 2.11 17.22 10.84
CA SER A 28 2.94 16.14 11.39
C SER A 28 4.38 16.60 11.62
N ASP A 29 5.00 16.15 12.71
CA ASP A 29 6.44 16.34 12.95
C ASP A 29 7.25 15.49 11.94
N PRO A 30 8.06 16.12 11.05
CA PRO A 30 8.83 15.40 10.04
C PRO A 30 9.84 14.40 10.61
N LYS A 31 10.24 14.54 11.88
CA LYS A 31 11.24 13.68 12.53
C LYS A 31 10.62 12.48 13.25
N LYS A 32 9.31 12.52 13.51
CA LYS A 32 8.61 11.50 14.33
C LYS A 32 7.57 10.72 13.56
N GLY A 33 7.09 11.27 12.45
CA GLY A 33 5.97 10.72 11.69
C GLY A 33 6.35 10.03 10.39
N LYS A 34 5.44 9.17 9.91
CA LYS A 34 5.43 8.68 8.54
C LYS A 34 4.84 9.77 7.63
N THR A 35 5.38 9.93 6.43
CA THR A 35 4.75 10.76 5.37
C THR A 35 3.48 10.09 4.86
N PHE A 36 2.38 10.85 4.83
CA PHE A 36 1.10 10.42 4.31
C PHE A 36 1.00 10.71 2.81
N CYS A 37 0.42 9.79 2.05
CA CYS A 37 0.12 9.99 0.62
C CYS A 37 -1.39 9.94 0.37
N PRO A 38 -1.91 10.51 -0.75
CA PRO A 38 -3.35 10.49 -1.03
C PRO A 38 -3.95 9.07 -1.07
N ALA A 39 -3.15 8.08 -1.48
CA ALA A 39 -3.54 6.68 -1.50
C ALA A 39 -3.75 6.05 -0.11
N ASP A 40 -3.31 6.69 0.98
CA ASP A 40 -3.62 6.25 2.34
C ASP A 40 -5.06 6.59 2.75
N PHE A 41 -5.71 7.57 2.10
CA PHE A 41 -7.05 8.05 2.45
C PHE A 41 -8.14 7.67 1.44
N ASN A 42 -7.82 7.58 0.15
CA ASN A 42 -8.84 7.35 -0.88
C ASN A 42 -9.18 5.84 -1.01
N PRO A 43 -10.47 5.46 -0.86
CA PRO A 43 -10.91 4.07 -0.84
C PRO A 43 -10.70 3.34 -2.17
N TYR A 44 -10.60 4.07 -3.29
CA TYR A 44 -10.36 3.50 -4.61
C TYR A 44 -8.91 3.06 -4.83
N PHE A 45 -7.98 3.44 -3.96
CA PHE A 45 -6.59 2.98 -4.01
C PHE A 45 -6.34 1.70 -3.21
N VAL A 46 -7.37 0.86 -3.01
CA VAL A 46 -7.31 -0.43 -2.28
C VAL A 46 -5.93 -1.05 -2.45
N LYS A 47 -5.20 -1.15 -1.33
CA LYS A 47 -3.77 -1.47 -1.25
C LYS A 47 -3.49 -2.90 -1.71
N ASN A 48 -3.60 -3.18 -3.01
CA ASN A 48 -2.90 -4.28 -3.67
C ASN A 48 -1.44 -3.88 -3.87
N ARG A 49 -0.77 -3.43 -2.80
CA ARG A 49 0.69 -3.49 -2.75
C ARG A 49 1.07 -4.93 -2.43
N LYS A 50 0.71 -5.88 -3.30
CA LYS A 50 1.48 -7.11 -3.42
C LYS A 50 2.86 -6.62 -3.84
N ARG A 51 3.77 -6.51 -2.88
CA ARG A 51 5.17 -6.23 -3.19
C ARG A 51 5.57 -7.35 -4.14
N SER A 52 5.88 -7.03 -5.39
CA SER A 52 6.24 -8.01 -6.42
C SER A 52 7.39 -8.92 -5.98
N ASN A 53 8.17 -8.47 -4.98
CA ASN A 53 9.36 -9.13 -4.48
C ASN A 53 9.13 -9.83 -3.12
N VAL A 54 7.87 -10.08 -2.72
CA VAL A 54 7.58 -10.81 -1.48
C VAL A 54 7.04 -12.20 -1.85
N ILE A 55 7.87 -13.21 -1.61
CA ILE A 55 7.46 -14.60 -1.61
C ILE A 55 6.91 -14.90 -0.22
N GLU A 56 5.59 -15.07 -0.10
CA GLU A 56 4.96 -15.46 1.16
C GLU A 56 5.22 -16.96 1.41
N VAL A 57 6.18 -17.27 2.28
CA VAL A 57 6.51 -18.66 2.67
C VAL A 57 5.53 -19.14 3.74
N LYS A 58 4.36 -19.63 3.33
CA LYS A 58 3.35 -20.19 4.25
C LYS A 58 3.56 -21.67 4.53
N ASP A 59 4.17 -22.41 3.59
CA ASP A 59 4.22 -23.87 3.65
C ASP A 59 5.53 -24.41 4.26
N GLN A 60 5.43 -25.58 4.92
CA GLN A 60 6.56 -26.26 5.57
C GLN A 60 7.61 -26.72 4.56
N GLU A 61 7.20 -27.10 3.35
CA GLU A 61 8.10 -27.52 2.27
C GLU A 61 8.95 -26.36 1.76
N SER A 62 8.31 -25.20 1.54
CA SER A 62 9.00 -23.98 1.13
C SER A 62 10.05 -23.56 2.17
N ARG A 63 9.77 -23.71 3.48
CA ARG A 63 10.75 -23.45 4.54
C ARG A 63 11.98 -24.37 4.49
N LYS A 64 11.79 -25.65 4.13
CA LYS A 64 12.91 -26.61 4.00
C LYS A 64 13.78 -26.26 2.80
N LEU A 65 13.17 -25.95 1.66
CA LEU A 65 13.87 -25.53 0.44
C LEU A 65 14.74 -24.29 0.69
N PHE A 66 14.21 -23.27 1.37
CA PHE A 66 14.98 -22.08 1.71
C PHE A 66 16.10 -22.38 2.71
N LYS A 67 15.89 -23.30 3.66
CA LYS A 67 16.92 -23.70 4.62
C LYS A 67 18.09 -24.41 3.92
N GLU A 68 17.80 -25.33 3.01
CA GLU A 68 18.83 -26.02 2.22
C GLU A 68 19.59 -25.06 1.30
N ALA A 69 18.89 -24.14 0.64
CA ALA A 69 19.52 -23.15 -0.24
C ALA A 69 20.44 -22.16 0.49
N PHE A 70 20.18 -21.86 1.78
CA PHE A 70 21.00 -20.95 2.59
C PHE A 70 22.11 -21.64 3.38
N GLU A 71 21.97 -22.93 3.71
CA GLU A 71 23.00 -23.69 4.45
C GLU A 71 24.20 -24.10 3.58
N GLY A 72 24.19 -23.75 2.28
CA GLY A 72 25.39 -23.71 1.46
C GLY A 72 26.16 -25.03 1.37
N LYS A 73 25.46 -26.17 1.39
CA LYS A 73 26.05 -27.45 1.02
C LYS A 73 25.93 -27.64 -0.49
N PHE A 74 26.92 -27.10 -1.20
CA PHE A 74 27.29 -27.65 -2.51
C PHE A 74 28.04 -28.97 -2.31
#